data_AF-X5MKA5-F1
#
_entry.id   AF-X5MKA5-F1
#
_cell.length_a   1.000
_cell.length_b   1.000
_cell.length_c   1.000
_cell.angle_alpha   90.00
_cell.angle_beta   90.00
_cell.angle_gamma   90.00
#
_symmetry.space_group_name_H-M   'P 1'
#
loop_
_entity.id
_entity.type
_entity.pdbx_description
1 polymer ?
#
loop_
_entity_poly.entity_id
_entity_poly.type
_entity_poly.pdbx_seq_one_letter_code
_entity_poly.pdbx_strand_id
1 'polypeptide(L)' 'MFIEVADHLKPAEPVIEVFYSDETHKMRVTLFEKDVPLELLQWAISLAQEQLPPRT' A
#
# COMPACT_ATOMS: atom_id res chain seq x y z
N MET A 1 4.52 -0.58 9.88
CA MET A 1 4.12 -1.79 9.11
C MET A 1 3.86 -1.44 7.64
N PHE A 2 3.78 -2.40 6.71
CA PHE A 2 3.48 -2.12 5.30
C PHE A 2 2.57 -3.18 4.65
N ILE A 3 1.87 -2.78 3.59
CA ILE A 3 1.15 -3.64 2.64
C ILE A 3 1.78 -3.47 1.27
N GLU A 4 1.94 -4.59 0.57
CA GLU A 4 2.44 -4.64 -0.80
C GLU A 4 1.38 -5.24 -1.72
N VAL A 5 1.17 -4.64 -2.88
CA VAL A 5 0.29 -5.14 -3.94
C VAL A 5 1.18 -5.44 -5.15
N ALA A 6 1.25 -6.71 -5.52
CA ALA A 6 2.03 -7.17 -6.67
C ALA A 6 1.12 -7.76 -7.75
N ASP A 7 1.55 -7.66 -9.00
CA ASP A 7 0.93 -8.40 -10.09
C ASP A 7 1.31 -9.88 -9.96
N HIS A 8 0.32 -10.77 -10.01
CA HIS A 8 0.52 -12.22 -10.03
C HIS A 8 1.46 -12.70 -11.16
N LEU A 9 1.57 -11.95 -12.25
CA LEU A 9 2.49 -12.24 -13.35
C LEU A 9 3.94 -11.81 -13.06
N LYS A 10 4.13 -10.85 -12.14
CA LYS A 10 5.44 -10.30 -11.74
C LYS A 10 5.52 -10.10 -10.22
N PRO A 11 5.48 -11.18 -9.43
CA PRO A 11 5.38 -11.07 -7.97
C PRO A 11 6.63 -10.47 -7.29
N ALA A 12 7.76 -10.37 -8.01
CA ALA A 12 8.98 -9.75 -7.50
C ALA A 12 9.01 -8.22 -7.66
N GLU A 13 8.05 -7.66 -8.41
CA GLU A 13 7.96 -6.23 -8.70
C GLU A 13 6.61 -5.72 -8.19
N PRO A 14 6.57 -5.10 -6.99
CA PRO A 14 5.33 -4.55 -6.48
C PRO A 14 4.83 -3.42 -7.36
N VAL A 15 3.52 -3.32 -7.51
CA VAL A 15 2.84 -2.23 -8.21
C VAL A 15 2.60 -1.07 -7.24
N ILE A 16 2.18 -1.38 -6.00
CA ILE A 16 1.90 -0.42 -4.93
C ILE A 16 2.54 -0.93 -3.63
N GLU A 17 3.16 -0.02 -2.88
CA GLU A 17 3.49 -0.22 -1.47
C GLU A 17 2.83 0.87 -0.63
N VAL A 18 2.19 0.47 0.45
CA VAL A 18 1.64 1.38 1.46
C VAL A 18 2.34 1.13 2.79
N PHE A 19 3.09 2.11 3.26
CA PHE A 19 3.82 2.07 4.52
C PHE A 19 3.15 2.95 5.57
N TYR A 20 3.00 2.43 6.79
CA TYR A 20 2.59 3.17 7.98
C TYR A 20 3.72 3.23 9.00
N SER A 21 4.05 4.45 9.43
CA SER A 21 5.03 4.71 10.49
C SER A 21 4.35 4.76 11.84
N ASP A 22 4.73 3.86 12.74
CA ASP A 22 4.21 3.86 14.12
C ASP A 22 4.74 5.05 14.95
N GLU A 23 5.90 5.60 14.58
CA GLU A 23 6.50 6.76 15.25
C GLU A 23 5.80 8.08 14.87
N THR A 24 5.46 8.26 13.60
CA THR A 24 4.90 9.52 13.09
C THR A 24 3.39 9.45 12.84
N HIS A 25 2.80 8.26 12.91
CA HIS A 25 1.43 7.95 12.53
C HIS A 25 1.06 8.36 11.10
N LYS A 26 2.07 8.51 10.22
CA LYS A 26 1.87 8.91 8.82
C LYS A 26 1.89 7.69 7.92
N MET A 27 1.04 7.76 6.89
CA MET A 27 1.00 6.80 5.80
C MET A 27 1.70 7.37 4.57
N ARG A 28 2.51 6.55 3.92
CA ARG A 28 3.17 6.86 2.65
C ARG A 28 2.78 5.80 1.63
N VAL A 29 2.42 6.26 0.43
CA VAL A 29 2.12 5.39 -0.70
C VAL A 29 3.20 5.57 -1.76
N THR A 30 3.73 4.46 -2.24
CA THR A 30 4.71 4.41 -3.32
C THR A 30 4.09 3.64 -4.49
N LEU A 31 4.09 4.26 -5.67
CA LEU A 31 3.70 3.62 -6.93
C LEU A 31 4.98 3.31 -7.71
N PHE A 32 5.14 2.05 -8.10
CA PHE A 32 6.30 1.62 -8.90
C PHE A 32 5.98 1.58 -10.39
N GLU A 33 4.71 1.49 -10.74
CA GLU A 33 4.22 1.65 -12.10
C GLU A 33 3.57 3.03 -12.28
N LYS A 34 3.63 3.56 -13.51
CA LYS A 34 3.05 4.86 -13.84
C LYS A 34 1.53 4.82 -14.01
N ASP A 35 1.03 3.73 -14.58
CA ASP A 35 -0.35 3.60 -15.04
C ASP A 35 -1.17 2.71 -14.10
N VAL A 36 -1.07 2.96 -12.80
CA VAL A 36 -1.83 2.24 -11.77
C VAL A 36 -3.29 2.70 -11.80
N PRO A 37 -4.28 1.78 -11.96
CA PRO A 37 -5.69 2.14 -11.92
C PRO A 37 -6.07 2.84 -10.61
N LEU A 38 -6.88 3.89 -10.71
CA LEU A 38 -7.30 4.66 -9.53
C LEU A 38 -8.06 3.79 -8.52
N GLU A 39 -8.92 2.88 -8.97
CA GLU A 39 -9.67 2.01 -8.06
C GLU A 39 -8.74 1.09 -7.26
N LEU A 40 -7.67 0.60 -7.88
CA LEU A 40 -6.69 -0.25 -7.21
C LEU A 40 -5.92 0.53 -6.14
N LEU A 41 -5.52 1.77 -6.45
CA LEU A 41 -4.88 2.67 -5.49
C LEU A 41 -5.80 2.98 -4.30
N GLN A 42 -7.07 3.29 -4.57
CA GLN A 42 -8.06 3.56 -3.51
C GLN A 42 -8.26 2.34 -2.62
N TRP A 43 -8.41 1.15 -3.22
CA TRP A 43 -8.53 -0.10 -2.47
C TRP A 43 -7.32 -0.36 -1.57
N ALA A 44 -6.10 -0.20 -2.09
CA ALA A 44 -4.86 -0.41 -1.32
C ALA A 44 -4.76 0.55 -0.12
N ILE A 45 -5.14 1.83 -0.33
CA ILE A 45 -5.18 2.85 0.73
C ILE A 45 -6.22 2.48 1.80
N SER A 46 -7.44 2.10 1.41
CA SER A 46 -8.48 1.69 2.35
C SER A 46 -8.05 0.47 3.16
N LEU A 47 -7.48 -0.53 2.51
CA LEU A 47 -6.96 -1.73 3.16
C LEU A 47 -5.89 -1.38 4.20
N ALA A 48 -4.96 -0.49 3.83
CA ALA A 48 -3.90 -0.04 4.72
C ALA A 48 -4.43 0.73 5.94
N GLN A 49 -5.45 1.56 5.77
CA GLN A 49 -6.09 2.28 6.89
C GLN A 49 -6.75 1.33 7.90
N GLU A 50 -7.28 0.21 7.44
CA GLU A 50 -7.95 -0.77 8.30
C GLU A 50 -6.98 -1.73 9.02
N GLN A 51 -5.81 -1.99 8.42
CA GLN A 51 -4.91 -3.06 8.85
C GLN A 51 -3.58 -2.59 9.42
N LEU A 52 -3.05 -1.44 8.98
CA LEU A 52 -1.71 -1.01 9.37
C LEU A 52 -1.62 -0.27 10.71
N PRO A 53 -2.61 0.57 11.10
CA PRO A 53 -2.57 1.18 12.42
C PRO A 53 -2.66 0.12 13.53
N PRO A 54 -1.93 0.29 14.64
CA PRO A 54 -2.04 -0.61 15.79
C PRO A 54 -3.47 -0.57 16.33
N ARG A 55 -4.11 -1.75 16.44
CA ARG A 55 -5.42 -1.88 17.07
C ARG A 55 -5.24 -1.72 18.59
N THR A 56 -5.84 -0.66 19.14
CA THR A 56 -5.96 -0.43 20.59
C THR A 56 -6.79 -1.50 21.28
#